data_AF-A0A183LPD6-F1
#
_entry.id   AF-A0A183LPD6-F1
#
_cell.length_a   1.000
_cell.length_b   1.000
_cell.length_c   1.000
_cell.angle_alpha   90.00
_cell.angle_beta   90.00
_cell.angle_gamma   90.00
#
_symmetry.space_group_name_H-M   'P 1'
#
loop_
_entity.id
_entity.type
_entity.pdbx_description
1 polymer ?
#
loop_
_entity_poly.entity_id
_entity_poly.type
_entity_poly.pdbx_seq_one_letter_code
_entity_poly.pdbx_strand_id
1 'polypeptide(L)'
;MEDVRTKRGADIASDHHLQVTKMKLKLKKHWTMGRTISQKFNKAFLRDTKKHNKFKIDLSNKFQAFNDLLNKEGTTMKSIWEEIKETNTSTCHEVLVQKKHHHKEWITVDTLDMTQERRNKKAAINTSRTRAEKAKAQS
;
A
#
# COMPACT_ATOMS: atom_id res chain seq x y z
N MET A 1 22.50 11.38 17.50
CA MET A 1 23.19 10.35 18.28
C MET A 1 22.12 9.41 18.80
N GLU A 2 22.13 8.16 18.34
CA GLU A 2 21.16 7.15 18.78
C GLU A 2 21.65 6.52 20.09
N ASP A 3 20.71 6.31 21.01
CA ASP A 3 20.97 5.75 22.34
C ASP A 3 21.12 4.22 22.22
N VAL A 4 22.36 3.74 22.36
CA VAL A 4 22.72 2.32 22.28
C VAL A 4 22.72 1.75 23.69
N ARG A 5 21.85 0.76 23.96
CA ARG A 5 21.76 0.12 25.27
C ARG A 5 22.17 -1.35 25.19
N THR A 6 23.28 -1.68 25.81
CA THR A 6 23.75 -3.07 25.99
C THR A 6 22.91 -3.75 27.06
N LYS A 7 22.30 -4.90 26.77
CA LYS A 7 21.52 -5.69 27.73
C LYS A 7 22.27 -6.98 28.08
N ARG A 8 22.37 -7.31 29.37
CA ARG A 8 22.88 -8.62 29.84
C ARG A 8 21.73 -9.63 29.92
N GLY A 9 21.87 -10.77 29.23
CA GLY A 9 21.26 -12.05 29.62
C GLY A 9 20.46 -12.79 28.55
N ALA A 10 21.05 -13.86 28.00
CA ALA A 10 20.54 -15.24 28.05
C ALA A 10 21.71 -16.20 27.74
N ASP A 11 21.80 -17.26 28.53
CA ASP A 11 22.97 -18.11 28.76
C ASP A 11 23.29 -19.05 27.59
N ILE A 12 24.23 -18.65 26.72
CA ILE A 12 24.98 -19.54 25.83
C ILE A 12 26.41 -18.98 25.84
N ALA A 13 27.38 -19.80 26.22
CA ALA A 13 28.79 -19.43 26.40
C ALA A 13 29.44 -18.82 25.14
N SER A 14 29.15 -17.54 24.89
CA SER A 14 29.74 -16.72 23.84
C SER A 14 30.22 -15.43 24.49
N ASP A 15 31.51 -15.10 24.31
CA ASP A 15 32.13 -13.89 24.86
C ASP A 15 31.64 -12.59 24.19
N HIS A 16 30.50 -12.64 23.48
CA HIS A 16 29.99 -11.55 22.66
C HIS A 16 28.72 -10.96 23.28
N HIS A 17 28.71 -9.64 23.45
CA HIS A 17 27.57 -8.91 24.01
C HIS A 17 26.57 -8.54 22.91
N LEU A 18 25.30 -8.91 23.09
CA LEU A 18 24.21 -8.53 22.18
C LEU A 18 24.01 -7.00 22.21
N GLN A 19 24.20 -6.36 21.06
CA GLN A 19 23.91 -4.93 20.87
C GLN A 19 22.56 -4.78 20.18
N VAL A 20 21.67 -3.97 20.78
CA VAL A 20 20.37 -3.65 20.21
C VAL A 20 20.31 -2.15 19.99
N THR A 21 20.10 -1.74 18.74
CA THR A 21 19.92 -0.33 18.36
C THR A 21 18.46 -0.06 18.01
N LYS A 22 17.97 1.13 18.37
CA LYS A 22 16.60 1.56 18.06
C LYS A 22 16.67 2.76 17.11
N MET A 23 16.41 2.53 15.83
CA MET A 23 16.43 3.57 14.81
C MET A 23 15.02 4.12 14.53
N LYS A 24 14.92 5.42 14.27
CA LYS A 24 13.67 6.09 13.86
C LYS A 24 13.80 6.61 12.43
N LEU A 25 13.28 5.86 11.46
CA LEU A 25 13.31 6.23 10.05
C LEU A 25 12.17 7.20 9.70
N LYS A 26 12.49 8.29 8.99
CA LYS A 26 11.48 9.16 8.36
C LYS A 26 11.35 8.79 6.89
N LEU A 27 10.30 8.04 6.55
CA LEU A 27 10.00 7.67 5.17
C LEU A 27 9.15 8.74 4.50
N LYS A 28 9.63 9.29 3.38
CA LYS A 28 8.81 10.16 2.52
C LYS A 28 8.13 9.29 1.47
N LYS A 29 6.81 9.23 1.49
CA LYS A 29 6.04 8.55 0.44
C LYS A 29 6.15 9.38 -0.85
N HIS A 30 6.74 8.81 -1.88
CA HIS A 30 6.58 9.34 -3.24
C HIS A 30 5.22 8.87 -3.74
N TRP A 31 4.37 9.80 -4.14
CA TRP A 31 3.11 9.47 -4.79
C TRP A 31 3.37 9.36 -6.29
N THR A 32 3.44 8.14 -6.79
CA THR A 32 3.34 7.88 -8.22
C THR A 32 1.88 8.15 -8.60
N MET A 33 1.63 9.07 -9.53
CA MET A 33 0.30 9.38 -10.05
C MET A 33 -0.17 8.27 -11.01
N GLY A 34 -0.14 7.03 -10.52
CA GLY A 34 -0.78 5.90 -11.17
C GLY A 34 -2.24 5.88 -10.75
N ARG A 35 -3.15 5.85 -11.71
CA ARG A 35 -4.59 5.65 -11.48
C ARG A 35 -4.83 4.22 -10.98
N THR A 36 -4.40 3.91 -9.75
CA THR A 36 -4.68 2.61 -9.15
C THR A 36 -6.13 2.66 -8.67
N ILE A 37 -7.01 1.92 -9.36
CA ILE A 37 -8.35 1.66 -8.85
C ILE A 37 -8.14 0.87 -7.56
N SER A 38 -8.23 1.53 -6.41
CA SER A 38 -8.17 0.87 -5.11
C SER A 38 -9.35 -0.10 -5.03
N GLN A 39 -9.09 -1.37 -5.29
CA GLN A 39 -10.06 -2.44 -5.14
C GLN A 39 -10.30 -2.61 -3.64
N LYS A 40 -11.42 -2.08 -3.16
CA LYS A 40 -11.83 -2.24 -1.77
C LYS A 40 -12.44 -3.62 -1.60
N PHE A 41 -11.97 -4.38 -0.62
CA PHE A 41 -12.63 -5.63 -0.22
C PHE A 41 -13.84 -5.34 0.67
N ASN A 42 -14.85 -6.21 0.62
CA ASN A 42 -16.00 -6.07 1.48
C ASN A 42 -15.68 -6.55 2.91
N LYS A 43 -15.30 -5.61 3.78
CA LYS A 43 -15.01 -5.86 5.20
C LYS A 43 -16.18 -6.44 5.99
N ALA A 44 -17.42 -6.33 5.51
CA ALA A 44 -18.57 -6.92 6.21
C ALA A 44 -18.46 -8.45 6.34
N PHE A 45 -17.77 -9.11 5.40
CA PHE A 45 -17.56 -10.57 5.48
C PHE A 45 -16.66 -11.01 6.64
N LEU A 46 -15.84 -10.11 7.20
CA LEU A 46 -15.09 -10.40 8.42
C LEU A 46 -15.97 -10.38 9.67
N ARG A 47 -17.22 -9.91 9.59
CA ARG A 47 -18.18 -10.01 10.70
C ARG A 47 -18.87 -11.36 10.76
N ASP A 48 -18.91 -12.09 9.64
CA ASP A 48 -19.41 -13.46 9.60
C ASP A 48 -18.34 -14.38 10.21
N THR A 49 -18.67 -15.01 11.34
CA THR A 49 -17.75 -15.89 12.09
C THR A 49 -17.18 -17.00 11.22
N LYS A 50 -17.97 -17.60 10.30
CA LYS A 50 -17.50 -18.68 9.43
C LYS A 50 -16.48 -18.16 8.43
N LYS A 51 -16.77 -17.03 7.79
CA LYS A 51 -15.88 -16.41 6.80
C LYS A 51 -14.62 -15.84 7.44
N HIS A 52 -14.73 -15.23 8.61
CA HIS A 52 -13.59 -14.75 9.38
C HIS A 52 -12.64 -15.91 9.75
N ASN A 53 -13.18 -17.01 10.25
CA ASN A 53 -12.36 -18.18 10.60
C ASN A 53 -11.72 -18.80 9.38
N LYS A 54 -12.45 -18.90 8.26
CA LYS A 54 -11.89 -19.34 6.98
C LYS A 54 -10.74 -18.43 6.54
N PHE A 55 -10.93 -17.11 6.54
CA PHE A 55 -9.87 -16.15 6.21
C PHE A 55 -8.63 -16.34 7.09
N LYS A 56 -8.83 -16.49 8.41
CA LYS A 56 -7.72 -16.71 9.36
C LYS A 56 -6.95 -17.99 9.05
N ILE A 57 -7.65 -19.09 8.77
CA ILE A 57 -7.04 -20.40 8.46
C ILE A 57 -6.30 -20.32 7.12
N ASP A 58 -6.95 -19.85 6.05
CA ASP A 58 -6.36 -19.76 4.71
C ASP A 58 -5.11 -18.86 4.72
N LEU A 59 -5.17 -17.73 5.43
CA LEU A 59 -4.03 -16.83 5.59
C LEU A 59 -2.88 -17.52 6.36
N SER A 60 -3.18 -18.16 7.48
CA SER A 60 -2.18 -18.87 8.30
C SER A 60 -1.48 -19.96 7.51
N ASN A 61 -2.24 -20.76 6.76
CA ASN A 61 -1.70 -21.85 5.95
C ASN A 61 -0.77 -21.33 4.86
N LYS A 62 -1.16 -20.26 4.15
CA LYS A 62 -0.32 -19.64 3.12
C LYS A 62 0.96 -19.04 3.71
N PHE A 63 0.88 -18.39 4.87
CA PHE A 63 2.06 -17.85 5.55
C PHE A 63 3.00 -18.93 6.08
N GLN A 64 2.46 -20.08 6.48
CA GLN A 64 3.29 -21.22 6.87
C GLN A 64 4.10 -21.75 5.69
N ALA A 65 3.44 -21.99 4.55
CA ALA A 65 4.13 -22.38 3.31
C ALA A 65 5.15 -21.33 2.83
N PHE A 66 4.84 -20.04 2.99
CA PHE A 66 5.76 -18.93 2.70
C PHE A 66 7.00 -18.94 3.60
N ASN A 67 6.84 -19.17 4.91
CA ASN A 67 7.97 -19.28 5.84
C ASN A 67 8.88 -20.47 5.50
N ASP A 68 8.31 -21.60 5.09
CA ASP A 68 9.09 -22.75 4.64
C ASP A 68 9.93 -22.42 3.39
N LEU A 69 9.43 -21.53 2.52
CA LEU A 69 10.14 -21.05 1.32
C LEU A 69 11.22 -20.00 1.63
N LEU A 70 10.97 -19.12 2.60
CA LEU A 70 11.87 -18.04 3.03
C LEU A 70 13.22 -18.53 3.58
N ASN A 71 13.29 -19.77 4.07
CA ASN A 71 14.52 -20.37 4.57
C ASN A 71 15.50 -20.79 3.44
N LYS A 72 15.19 -20.49 2.16
CA LYS A 72 16.10 -20.70 1.02
C LYS A 72 17.02 -19.50 0.85
N GLU A 73 18.32 -19.76 0.86
CA GLU A 73 19.37 -18.74 0.73
C GLU A 73 19.27 -18.01 -0.63
N GLY A 74 19.19 -16.67 -0.61
CA GLY A 74 19.19 -15.83 -1.83
C GLY A 74 17.95 -14.93 -2.05
N THR A 75 16.93 -14.96 -1.19
CA THR A 75 15.77 -14.05 -1.31
C THR A 75 16.10 -12.61 -0.94
N THR A 76 15.85 -11.67 -1.85
CA THR A 76 16.04 -10.23 -1.60
C THR A 76 14.87 -9.65 -0.80
N MET A 77 15.13 -8.65 0.05
CA MET A 77 14.07 -8.00 0.86
C MET A 77 12.89 -7.48 0.01
N LYS A 78 13.16 -7.10 -1.24
CA LYS A 78 12.12 -6.67 -2.19
C LYS A 78 11.22 -7.83 -2.63
N SER A 79 11.77 -9.00 -2.94
CA SER A 79 10.96 -10.17 -3.35
C SER A 79 10.10 -10.66 -2.18
N ILE A 80 10.66 -10.66 -0.97
CA ILE A 80 9.93 -10.97 0.28
C ILE A 80 8.72 -10.05 0.44
N TRP A 81 8.92 -8.74 0.24
CA TRP A 81 7.83 -7.77 0.32
C TRP A 81 6.73 -7.99 -0.72
N GLU A 82 7.11 -8.30 -1.97
CA GLU A 82 6.12 -8.59 -3.02
C GLU A 82 5.33 -9.87 -2.72
N GLU A 83 5.99 -10.91 -2.21
CA GLU A 83 5.33 -12.18 -1.87
C GLU A 83 4.36 -12.04 -0.69
N ILE A 84 4.72 -11.25 0.34
CA ILE A 84 3.81 -10.88 1.43
C ILE A 84 2.59 -10.12 0.89
N LYS A 85 2.81 -9.17 -0.02
CA LYS A 85 1.73 -8.38 -0.62
C LYS A 85 0.80 -9.28 -1.43
N GLU A 86 1.34 -10.19 -2.22
CA GLU A 86 0.59 -11.13 -3.05
C GLU A 86 -0.20 -12.13 -2.21
N THR A 87 0.41 -12.71 -1.18
CA THR A 87 -0.25 -13.65 -0.25
C THR A 87 -1.46 -13.02 0.45
N ASN A 88 -1.29 -11.80 0.97
CA ASN A 88 -2.39 -11.06 1.57
C ASN A 88 -3.48 -10.74 0.54
N THR A 89 -3.08 -10.30 -0.65
CA THR A 89 -4.00 -9.91 -1.72
C THR A 89 -4.81 -11.10 -2.23
N SER A 90 -4.19 -12.25 -2.47
CA SER A 90 -4.86 -13.46 -2.96
C SER A 90 -5.88 -13.98 -1.94
N THR A 91 -5.52 -14.05 -0.66
CA THR A 91 -6.41 -14.49 0.41
C THR A 91 -7.62 -13.56 0.56
N CYS A 92 -7.42 -12.25 0.41
CA CYS A 92 -8.53 -11.29 0.40
C CYS A 92 -9.47 -11.50 -0.79
N HIS A 93 -8.95 -11.82 -1.98
CA HIS A 93 -9.79 -12.12 -3.15
C HIS A 93 -10.63 -13.39 -2.96
N GLU A 94 -10.04 -14.45 -2.41
CA GLU A 94 -10.72 -15.74 -2.19
C GLU A 94 -11.86 -15.65 -1.17
N VAL A 95 -11.70 -14.86 -0.10
CA VAL A 95 -12.65 -14.87 1.02
C VAL A 95 -13.51 -13.62 1.11
N LEU A 96 -12.97 -12.43 0.86
CA LEU A 96 -13.62 -11.16 1.18
C LEU A 96 -14.41 -10.56 0.03
N VAL A 97 -14.27 -11.07 -1.20
CA VAL A 97 -14.93 -10.57 -2.42
C VAL A 97 -14.68 -9.07 -2.66
N GLN A 98 -14.38 -8.70 -3.90
CA GLN A 98 -14.23 -7.28 -4.21
C GLN A 98 -15.56 -6.54 -4.03
N LYS A 99 -15.52 -5.41 -3.33
CA LYS A 99 -16.66 -4.52 -3.24
C LYS A 99 -16.89 -3.93 -4.62
N LYS A 100 -18.03 -4.27 -5.23
CA LYS A 100 -18.46 -3.60 -6.45
C LYS A 100 -18.60 -2.11 -6.16
N HIS A 101 -17.84 -1.31 -6.90
CA HIS A 101 -18.06 0.12 -6.91
C HIS A 101 -19.28 0.37 -7.80
N HIS A 102 -20.41 0.70 -7.17
CA HIS A 102 -21.53 1.28 -7.87
C HIS A 102 -21.15 2.72 -8.20
N HIS A 103 -20.56 2.92 -9.37
CA HIS A 103 -20.42 4.25 -9.92
C HIS A 103 -21.82 4.74 -10.26
N LYS A 104 -22.16 5.97 -9.86
CA LYS A 104 -23.36 6.61 -10.39
C LYS A 104 -23.11 6.82 -11.88
N GLU A 105 -24.12 6.61 -12.73
CA GLU A 105 -23.97 6.70 -14.18
C GLU A 105 -23.34 8.02 -14.65
N TRP A 106 -23.55 9.11 -13.91
CA TRP A 106 -22.99 10.42 -14.21
C TRP A 106 -21.53 10.63 -13.74
N ILE A 107 -20.93 9.71 -12.97
CA ILE A 107 -19.52 9.77 -12.54
C ILE A 107 -18.71 8.83 -13.43
N THR A 108 -18.62 9.17 -14.72
CA THR A 108 -17.81 8.45 -15.70
C THR A 108 -16.35 8.92 -15.67
N VAL A 109 -15.47 8.13 -16.29
CA VAL A 109 -14.07 8.52 -16.55
C VAL A 109 -14.03 9.84 -17.32
N ASP A 110 -14.85 9.96 -18.36
CA ASP A 110 -14.94 11.16 -19.20
C ASP A 110 -15.31 12.39 -18.37
N THR A 111 -16.23 12.26 -17.41
CA THR A 111 -16.62 13.37 -16.52
C THR A 111 -15.46 13.84 -15.63
N LEU A 112 -14.64 12.89 -15.15
CA LEU A 112 -13.42 13.20 -14.40
C LEU A 112 -12.38 13.90 -15.27
N ASP A 113 -12.18 13.43 -16.50
CA ASP A 113 -11.22 14.01 -17.44
C ASP A 113 -11.64 15.43 -17.84
N MET A 114 -12.93 15.65 -18.15
CA MET A 114 -13.49 16.98 -18.38
C MET A 114 -13.31 17.92 -17.16
N THR A 115 -13.43 17.38 -15.95
CA THR A 115 -13.19 18.17 -14.72
C THR A 115 -11.72 18.56 -14.59
N GLN A 116 -10.80 17.65 -14.95
CA GLN A 116 -9.37 17.92 -14.90
C GLN A 116 -8.94 18.92 -15.98
N GLU A 117 -9.47 18.80 -17.20
CA GLU A 117 -9.25 19.79 -18.27
C GLU A 117 -9.70 21.19 -17.87
N ARG A 118 -10.89 21.30 -17.25
CA ARG A 118 -11.38 22.57 -16.70
C ARG A 118 -10.45 23.15 -15.63
N ARG A 119 -9.90 22.30 -14.76
CA ARG A 119 -8.91 22.73 -13.75
C ARG A 119 -7.62 23.23 -14.40
N ASN A 120 -7.13 22.54 -15.42
CA ASN A 120 -5.92 22.93 -16.14
C ASN A 120 -6.10 24.27 -16.87
N LYS A 121 -7.23 24.46 -17.57
CA LYS A 121 -7.58 25.74 -18.21
C LYS A 121 -7.68 26.87 -17.18
N LYS A 122 -8.35 26.62 -16.05
CA LYS A 122 -8.45 27.61 -14.96
C LYS A 122 -7.10 27.96 -14.34
N ALA A 123 -6.22 26.97 -14.18
CA ALA A 123 -4.87 27.20 -13.68
C ALA A 123 -4.07 28.08 -14.65
N ALA A 124 -4.11 27.79 -15.96
CA ALA A 124 -3.44 28.58 -16.99
C ALA A 124 -3.88 30.06 -16.98
N ILE A 125 -5.19 30.31 -16.82
CA ILE A 125 -5.76 31.66 -16.72
C ILE A 125 -5.31 32.37 -15.43
N ASN A 126 -5.29 31.67 -14.30
CA ASN A 126 -4.90 32.24 -13.01
C ASN A 126 -3.41 32.55 -12.93
N THR A 127 -2.57 31.84 -13.68
CA THR A 127 -1.12 32.08 -13.75
C THR A 127 -0.72 33.10 -14.81
N SER A 128 -1.65 33.56 -15.67
CA SER A 128 -1.36 34.55 -16.71
C SER A 128 -1.04 35.92 -16.10
N ARG A 129 0.02 36.58 -16.57
CA ARG A 129 0.43 37.91 -16.07
C ARG A 129 0.01 39.05 -17.00
N THR A 130 -0.14 38.78 -18.30
CA THR A 130 -0.54 39.79 -19.29
C THR A 130 -1.92 39.50 -19.90
N ARG A 131 -2.58 40.52 -20.45
CA ARG A 131 -3.90 40.35 -21.11
C ARG A 131 -3.81 39.40 -22.32
N ALA A 132 -2.69 39.42 -23.06
CA ALA A 132 -2.48 38.57 -24.22
C ALA A 132 -2.34 37.08 -23.83
N GLU A 133 -1.60 36.78 -22.76
CA GLU A 133 -1.50 35.42 -22.20
C GLU A 133 -2.86 34.92 -21.71
N LYS A 134 -3.61 35.79 -21.04
CA LYS A 134 -4.95 35.45 -20.53
C LYS A 134 -5.93 35.12 -21.66
N ALA A 135 -5.88 35.86 -22.77
CA ALA A 135 -6.69 35.58 -23.96
C ALA A 135 -6.35 34.23 -24.59
N LYS A 136 -5.05 33.87 -24.69
CA LYS A 136 -4.60 32.55 -25.18
C LYS A 136 -4.96 31.39 -24.27
N ALA A 137 -5.07 31.62 -22.96
CA ALA A 137 -5.46 30.59 -22.00
C ALA A 137 -6.98 30.34 -21.94
N GLN A 138 -7.79 31.25 -22.50
CA GLN A 138 -9.25 31.16 -22.55
C GLN A 138 -9.79 30.48 -23.82
N SER A 139 -9.02 30.50 -24.90
CA SER A 139 -9.27 29.75 -26.15
C SER A 139 -8.98 28.26 -25.97
#